data_AF-A0A318IRI9-F1
#
_entry.id   AF-A0A318IRI9-F1
#
_cell.length_a   1.000
_cell.length_b   1.000
_cell.length_c   1.000
_cell.angle_alpha   90.00
_cell.angle_beta   90.00
_cell.angle_gamma   90.00
#
_symmetry.space_group_name_H-M   'P 1'
#
loop_
_entity.id
_entity.type
_entity.pdbx_description
1 polymer ?
#
loop_
_entity_poly.entity_id
_entity_poly.type
_entity_poly.pdbx_seq_one_letter_code
_entity_poly.pdbx_strand_id
1 'polypeptide(L)'
;MSQFPTPLLLFFALAAISFSANAMNDKEAYRNLMYFQTAKSESEYCENKLHIQAIPQQTKWRNLHAAVMARSIGTLEQHFINDKGASKKDMPAAIAAVWKKLEEVDKRELASTRTYKTCLKFPESLKFYESQLVK
;
A
#
# COMPACT_ATOMS: atom_id res chain seq x y z
N MET A 1 7.20 52.98 49.44
CA MET A 1 8.20 51.89 49.44
C MET A 1 7.52 50.62 49.90
N SER A 2 7.46 49.60 49.04
CA SER A 2 7.39 48.16 49.35
C SER A 2 7.20 47.40 48.03
N GLN A 3 8.19 46.56 47.70
CA GLN A 3 8.30 45.66 46.55
C GLN A 3 7.39 44.42 46.68
N PHE A 4 7.24 43.69 45.57
CA PHE A 4 7.10 42.21 45.37
C PHE A 4 6.05 41.87 44.27
N PRO A 5 6.14 40.71 43.59
CA PRO A 5 7.13 40.40 42.55
C PRO A 5 6.48 39.96 41.22
N THR A 6 7.25 39.99 40.14
CA THR A 6 6.95 39.34 38.86
C THR A 6 6.82 37.82 39.03
N PRO A 7 5.92 37.15 38.29
CA PRO A 7 6.28 35.83 37.79
C PRO A 7 5.98 35.63 36.30
N LEU A 8 7.03 35.16 35.64
CA LEU A 8 7.07 34.05 34.69
C LEU A 8 6.12 34.06 33.48
N LEU A 9 6.75 34.36 32.33
CA LEU A 9 6.67 33.55 31.12
C LEU A 9 6.46 32.06 31.43
N LEU A 10 5.35 31.49 30.98
CA LEU A 10 5.20 30.05 30.83
C LEU A 10 4.78 29.75 29.40
N PHE A 11 5.81 29.39 28.64
CA PHE A 11 5.81 28.55 27.44
C PHE A 11 4.44 27.93 27.10
N PHE A 12 3.90 28.31 25.95
CA PHE A 12 3.02 27.42 25.19
C PHE A 12 3.84 26.18 24.82
N ALA A 13 3.80 25.18 25.70
CA ALA A 13 4.34 23.86 25.44
C ALA A 13 3.52 23.28 24.29
N LEU A 14 4.21 23.18 23.16
CA LEU A 14 3.86 22.48 21.95
C LEU A 14 3.33 21.08 22.34
N ALA A 15 2.01 20.93 22.43
CA ALA A 15 1.37 19.63 22.44
C ALA A 15 1.44 19.07 21.02
N ALA A 16 2.66 18.67 20.61
CA ALA A 16 2.82 17.64 19.61
C ALA A 16 2.22 16.37 20.23
N ILE A 17 0.91 16.23 20.06
CA ILE A 17 0.24 14.96 20.16
C ILE A 17 0.84 14.15 19.01
N SER A 18 1.95 13.49 19.31
CA SER A 18 2.48 12.40 18.53
C SER A 18 1.39 11.34 18.54
N PHE A 19 0.45 11.46 17.59
CA PHE A 19 -0.22 10.30 17.08
C PHE A 19 0.92 9.42 16.57
N SER A 20 1.33 8.46 17.39
CA SER A 20 2.05 7.28 16.96
C SER A 20 1.09 6.54 16.03
N ALA A 21 0.89 7.07 14.82
CA ALA A 21 0.38 6.32 13.71
C ALA A 21 1.38 5.20 13.57
N ASN A 22 1.00 3.98 13.98
CA ASN A 22 1.82 2.80 13.78
C ASN A 22 2.29 2.84 12.32
N ALA A 23 3.60 3.04 12.14
CA ALA A 23 4.16 3.10 10.81
C ALA A 23 3.96 1.71 10.19
N MET A 24 3.33 1.67 9.02
CA MET A 24 3.17 0.44 8.24
C MET A 24 4.51 -0.30 8.17
N ASN A 25 4.55 -1.54 8.64
CA ASN A 25 5.76 -2.35 8.60
C ASN A 25 5.94 -3.04 7.24
N ASP A 26 7.10 -3.63 7.01
CA ASP A 26 7.44 -4.25 5.72
C ASP A 26 6.45 -5.35 5.33
N LYS A 27 6.02 -6.17 6.28
CA LYS A 27 5.06 -7.25 6.03
C LYS A 27 3.71 -6.70 5.58
N GLU A 28 3.25 -5.61 6.18
CA GLU A 28 2.02 -4.93 5.79
C GLU A 28 2.14 -4.25 4.43
N ALA A 29 3.28 -3.62 4.16
CA ALA A 29 3.58 -3.02 2.87
C ALA A 29 3.58 -4.06 1.75
N TYR A 30 4.32 -5.17 1.92
CA TYR A 30 4.30 -6.28 0.97
C TYR A 30 2.88 -6.84 0.76
N ARG A 31 2.10 -7.00 1.84
CA ARG A 31 0.73 -7.49 1.75
C ARG A 31 -0.18 -6.53 0.96
N ASN A 32 -0.08 -5.23 1.22
CA ASN A 32 -0.80 -4.22 0.45
C ASN A 32 -0.45 -4.32 -1.05
N LEU A 33 0.84 -4.36 -1.39
CA LEU A 33 1.29 -4.49 -2.78
C LEU A 33 0.82 -5.79 -3.43
N MET A 34 0.74 -6.88 -2.66
CA MET A 34 0.17 -8.14 -3.14
C MET A 34 -1.30 -7.98 -3.54
N TYR A 35 -2.13 -7.30 -2.74
CA TYR A 35 -3.53 -7.03 -3.12
C TYR A 35 -3.65 -6.17 -4.38
N PHE A 36 -2.79 -5.16 -4.54
CA PHE A 36 -2.73 -4.38 -5.78
C PHE A 36 -2.34 -5.24 -6.99
N GLN A 37 -1.36 -6.14 -6.83
CA GLN A 37 -0.96 -7.07 -7.87
C GLN A 37 -2.10 -8.03 -8.23
N THR A 38 -2.75 -8.64 -7.24
CA THR A 38 -3.85 -9.58 -7.47
C THR A 38 -5.04 -8.90 -8.12
N ALA A 39 -5.41 -7.68 -7.71
CA ALA A 39 -6.45 -6.90 -8.36
C ALA A 39 -6.13 -6.66 -9.84
N LYS A 40 -4.89 -6.27 -10.16
CA LYS A 40 -4.42 -6.11 -11.55
C LYS A 40 -4.54 -7.42 -12.33
N SER A 41 -3.93 -8.50 -11.84
CA SER A 41 -3.90 -9.78 -12.55
C SER A 41 -5.28 -10.43 -12.69
N GLU A 42 -6.17 -10.28 -11.71
CA GLU A 42 -7.57 -10.72 -11.82
C GLU A 42 -8.31 -9.90 -12.88
N SER A 43 -8.17 -8.57 -12.89
CA SER A 43 -8.82 -7.73 -13.92
C SER A 43 -8.34 -8.06 -15.33
N GLU A 44 -7.05 -8.29 -15.52
CA GLU A 44 -6.45 -8.68 -16.79
C GLU A 44 -6.97 -10.06 -17.23
N TYR A 45 -7.13 -11.00 -16.31
CA TYR A 45 -7.71 -12.30 -16.62
C TYR A 45 -9.18 -12.16 -17.05
N CYS A 46 -9.99 -11.45 -16.26
CA CYS A 46 -11.42 -11.28 -16.55
C CYS A 46 -11.66 -10.61 -17.90
N GLU A 47 -10.86 -9.59 -18.24
CA GLU A 47 -11.03 -8.87 -19.49
C GLU A 47 -10.43 -9.63 -20.69
N ASN A 48 -9.20 -10.13 -20.58
CA ASN A 48 -8.51 -10.74 -21.72
C ASN A 48 -8.91 -12.19 -21.99
N LYS A 49 -9.39 -12.93 -20.99
CA LYS A 49 -9.76 -14.35 -21.14
C LYS A 49 -11.26 -14.57 -21.19
N LEU A 50 -12.05 -13.70 -20.56
CA LEU A 50 -13.49 -13.88 -20.44
C LEU A 50 -14.30 -12.71 -20.99
N HIS A 51 -13.64 -11.66 -21.51
CA HIS A 51 -14.28 -10.48 -22.09
C HIS A 51 -15.23 -9.74 -21.14
N ILE A 52 -14.97 -9.84 -19.83
CA ILE A 52 -15.68 -9.10 -18.78
C ILE A 52 -14.89 -7.83 -18.47
N GLN A 53 -15.52 -6.66 -18.61
CA GLN A 53 -14.87 -5.38 -18.34
C GLN A 53 -14.48 -5.24 -16.86
N ALA A 54 -13.18 -5.33 -16.58
CA ALA A 54 -12.65 -5.33 -15.22
C ALA A 54 -11.50 -4.33 -15.05
N ILE A 55 -10.71 -4.07 -16.10
CA ILE A 55 -9.56 -3.17 -16.06
C ILE A 55 -9.98 -1.73 -15.71
N PRO A 56 -11.09 -1.15 -16.24
CA PRO A 56 -11.52 0.19 -15.84
C PRO A 56 -11.87 0.28 -14.35
N GLN A 57 -12.50 -0.78 -13.81
CA GLN A 57 -12.89 -0.84 -12.40
C GLN A 57 -11.67 -0.96 -11.49
N GLN A 58 -10.73 -1.83 -11.86
CA GLN A 58 -9.44 -1.98 -11.18
C GLN A 58 -8.65 -0.67 -11.19
N THR A 59 -8.63 0.03 -12.34
CA THR A 59 -7.92 1.30 -12.49
C THR A 59 -8.51 2.38 -11.59
N LYS A 60 -9.84 2.48 -11.55
CA LYS A 60 -10.54 3.40 -10.64
C LYS A 60 -10.22 3.10 -9.17
N TRP A 61 -10.31 1.84 -8.77
CA TRP A 61 -9.97 1.39 -7.42
C TRP A 61 -8.51 1.69 -7.06
N ARG A 62 -7.57 1.37 -7.95
CA ARG A 62 -6.14 1.69 -7.76
C ARG A 62 -5.92 3.17 -7.53
N ASN A 63 -6.56 4.03 -8.33
CA ASN A 63 -6.43 5.48 -8.20
C ASN A 63 -6.99 6.00 -6.86
N LEU A 64 -8.12 5.45 -6.40
CA LEU A 64 -8.69 5.76 -5.08
C LEU A 64 -7.75 5.39 -3.92
N HIS A 65 -6.93 4.36 -4.09
CA HIS A 65 -6.00 3.86 -3.07
C HIS A 65 -4.52 4.16 -3.39
N ALA A 66 -4.25 5.11 -4.29
CA ALA A 66 -2.89 5.43 -4.72
C ALA A 66 -1.98 5.86 -3.56
N ALA A 67 -2.53 6.57 -2.57
CA ALA A 67 -1.77 6.97 -1.37
C ALA A 67 -1.28 5.76 -0.54
N VAL A 68 -2.12 4.72 -0.41
CA VAL A 68 -1.74 3.48 0.30
C VAL A 68 -0.66 2.73 -0.46
N MET A 69 -0.79 2.65 -1.79
CA MET A 69 0.25 2.06 -2.64
C MET A 69 1.58 2.81 -2.51
N ALA A 70 1.56 4.14 -2.61
CA ALA A 70 2.75 4.98 -2.49
C ALA A 70 3.41 4.84 -1.10
N ARG A 71 2.61 4.83 -0.03
CA ARG A 71 3.10 4.59 1.33
C ARG A 71 3.75 3.21 1.48
N SER A 72 3.13 2.18 0.92
CA SER A 72 3.67 0.81 0.94
C SER A 72 5.01 0.71 0.21
N ILE A 73 5.13 1.36 -0.97
CA ILE A 73 6.40 1.44 -1.70
C ILE A 73 7.45 2.19 -0.86
N GLY A 74 7.09 3.35 -0.29
CA GLY A 74 8.00 4.14 0.55
C GLY A 74 8.51 3.38 1.78
N THR A 75 7.67 2.57 2.43
CA THR A 75 8.09 1.68 3.51
C THR A 75 9.16 0.70 3.03
N LEU A 76 8.94 0.04 1.88
CA LEU A 76 9.91 -0.92 1.35
C LEU A 76 11.21 -0.25 0.87
N GLU A 77 11.12 0.93 0.27
CA GLU A 77 12.31 1.71 -0.10
C GLU A 77 13.15 2.02 1.14
N GLN A 78 12.51 2.47 2.22
CA GLN A 78 13.20 2.75 3.48
C GLN A 78 13.83 1.48 4.06
N HIS A 79 13.16 0.33 3.98
CA HIS A 79 13.73 -0.97 4.36
C HIS A 79 14.99 -1.30 3.53
N PHE A 80 14.92 -1.17 2.21
CA PHE A 80 16.09 -1.46 1.36
C PHE A 80 17.27 -0.51 1.65
N ILE A 81 16.99 0.76 1.94
CA ILE A 81 18.04 1.73 2.30
C ILE A 81 18.67 1.36 3.64
N ASN A 82 17.85 1.14 4.68
CA ASN A 82 18.33 0.93 6.03
C ASN A 82 18.98 -0.43 6.24
N ASP A 83 18.36 -1.49 5.71
CA ASP A 83 18.72 -2.87 6.04
C ASP A 83 19.61 -3.52 4.98
N LYS A 84 19.55 -3.03 3.73
CA LYS A 84 20.34 -3.58 2.61
C LYS A 84 21.43 -2.61 2.13
N GLY A 85 21.52 -1.41 2.71
CA GLY A 85 22.47 -0.38 2.28
C GLY A 85 22.27 0.05 0.83
N ALA A 86 21.07 -0.17 0.28
CA ALA A 86 20.78 0.15 -1.11
C ALA A 86 20.71 1.68 -1.28
N SER A 87 21.25 2.17 -2.39
CA SER A 87 21.21 3.61 -2.64
C SER A 87 19.90 4.02 -3.30
N LYS A 88 19.50 5.29 -3.15
CA LYS A 88 18.25 5.80 -3.73
C LYS A 88 18.14 5.59 -5.25
N LYS A 89 19.28 5.61 -5.97
CA LYS A 89 19.33 5.34 -7.42
C LYS A 89 18.96 3.91 -7.79
N ASP A 90 19.10 2.95 -6.87
CA ASP A 90 18.83 1.53 -7.12
C ASP A 90 17.36 1.16 -6.81
N MET A 91 16.61 2.05 -6.15
CA MET A 91 15.24 1.80 -5.70
C MET A 91 14.27 1.43 -6.83
N PRO A 92 14.29 2.08 -8.02
CA PRO A 92 13.39 1.68 -9.10
C PRO A 92 13.58 0.22 -9.51
N ALA A 93 14.82 -0.27 -9.55
CA ALA A 93 15.12 -1.67 -9.87
C ALA A 93 14.72 -2.62 -8.74
N ALA A 94 14.97 -2.24 -7.48
CA ALA A 94 14.57 -3.03 -6.31
C ALA A 94 13.04 -3.19 -6.23
N ILE A 95 12.29 -2.10 -6.41
CA ILE A 95 10.83 -2.11 -6.40
C ILE A 95 10.28 -2.88 -7.61
N ALA A 96 10.90 -2.77 -8.79
CA ALA A 96 10.53 -3.59 -9.94
C ALA A 96 10.73 -5.09 -9.67
N ALA A 97 11.81 -5.48 -8.98
CA ALA A 97 12.04 -6.87 -8.56
C ALA A 97 10.98 -7.35 -7.57
N VAL A 98 10.54 -6.50 -6.64
CA VAL A 98 9.41 -6.79 -5.73
C VAL A 98 8.14 -7.07 -6.53
N TRP A 99 7.75 -6.19 -7.46
CA TRP A 99 6.55 -6.40 -8.28
C TRP A 99 6.61 -7.69 -9.08
N LYS A 100 7.75 -7.98 -9.72
CA LYS A 100 7.96 -9.26 -10.42
C LYS A 100 7.75 -10.44 -9.49
N LYS A 101 8.27 -10.37 -8.26
CA LYS A 101 8.11 -11.45 -7.28
C LYS A 101 6.65 -11.64 -6.87
N LEU A 102 5.92 -10.54 -6.64
CA LEU A 102 4.50 -10.58 -6.33
C LEU A 102 3.69 -11.17 -7.48
N GLU A 103 4.02 -10.84 -8.73
CA GLU A 103 3.39 -11.44 -9.91
C GLU A 103 3.64 -12.95 -9.99
N GLU A 104 4.86 -13.41 -9.71
CA GLU A 104 5.17 -14.85 -9.64
C GLU A 104 4.38 -15.57 -8.55
N VAL A 105 4.23 -14.95 -7.37
CA VAL A 105 3.44 -15.47 -6.26
C VAL A 105 1.97 -15.56 -6.68
N ASP A 106 1.41 -14.49 -7.25
CA ASP A 106 0.02 -14.45 -7.71
C ASP A 106 -0.27 -15.53 -8.76
N LYS A 107 0.62 -15.68 -9.75
CA LYS A 107 0.49 -16.73 -10.77
C LYS A 107 0.51 -18.13 -10.18
N ARG A 108 1.39 -18.39 -9.22
CA ARG A 108 1.54 -19.71 -8.61
C ARG A 108 0.36 -20.05 -7.69
N GLU A 109 -0.10 -19.08 -6.91
CA GLU A 109 -0.98 -19.35 -5.75
C GLU A 109 -2.45 -18.98 -6.01
N LEU A 110 -2.72 -17.97 -6.84
CA LEU A 110 -4.05 -17.38 -6.97
C LEU A 110 -4.65 -17.52 -8.37
N ALA A 111 -3.84 -17.64 -9.41
CA ALA A 111 -4.34 -17.67 -10.79
C ALA A 111 -5.33 -18.82 -11.07
N SER A 112 -5.16 -19.98 -10.43
CA SER A 112 -6.06 -21.13 -10.59
C SER A 112 -7.45 -20.92 -9.96
N THR A 113 -7.60 -19.94 -9.07
CA THR A 113 -8.88 -19.62 -8.43
C THR A 113 -9.76 -18.72 -9.30
N ARG A 114 -9.19 -18.14 -10.36
CA ARG A 114 -9.89 -17.24 -11.28
C ARG A 114 -10.79 -18.05 -12.20
N THR A 115 -12.08 -17.75 -12.14
CA THR A 115 -13.12 -18.40 -12.93
C THR A 115 -14.10 -17.35 -13.46
N TYR A 116 -14.99 -17.76 -14.36
CA TYR A 116 -16.09 -16.91 -14.80
C TYR A 116 -16.93 -16.38 -13.63
N LYS A 117 -17.20 -17.22 -12.63
CA LYS A 117 -17.98 -16.85 -11.44
C LYS A 117 -17.27 -15.80 -10.58
N THR A 118 -15.96 -15.88 -10.41
CA THR A 118 -15.21 -14.87 -9.64
C THR A 118 -15.13 -13.56 -10.43
N CYS A 119 -14.98 -13.61 -11.75
CA CYS A 119 -14.95 -12.41 -12.60
C CYS A 119 -16.27 -11.64 -12.63
N LEU A 120 -17.42 -12.31 -12.57
CA LEU A 120 -18.71 -11.64 -12.39
C LEU A 120 -18.84 -10.92 -11.04
N LYS A 121 -18.01 -11.31 -10.06
CA LYS A 121 -17.95 -10.72 -8.71
C LYS A 121 -16.69 -9.90 -8.48
N PHE A 122 -16.05 -9.45 -9.56
CA PHE A 122 -14.85 -8.64 -9.45
C PHE A 122 -15.02 -7.35 -8.60
N PRO A 123 -16.15 -6.62 -8.66
CA PRO A 123 -16.38 -5.49 -7.76
C PRO A 123 -16.33 -5.87 -6.28
N GLU A 124 -16.84 -7.06 -5.92
CA GLU A 124 -16.78 -7.60 -4.57
C GLU A 124 -15.35 -8.01 -4.19
N SER A 125 -14.58 -8.58 -5.12
CA SER A 125 -13.14 -8.82 -4.94
C SER A 125 -12.41 -7.52 -4.59
N LEU A 126 -12.68 -6.43 -5.31
CA LEU A 126 -12.07 -5.10 -5.03
C LEU A 126 -12.44 -4.57 -3.64
N LYS A 127 -13.71 -4.71 -3.21
CA LYS A 127 -14.13 -4.34 -1.84
C LYS A 127 -13.44 -5.20 -0.78
N PHE A 128 -13.27 -6.49 -1.05
CA PHE A 128 -12.53 -7.37 -0.18
C PHE A 128 -11.08 -6.90 -0.07
N TYR A 129 -10.38 -6.66 -1.19
CA TYR A 129 -9.01 -6.15 -1.19
C TYR A 129 -8.88 -4.83 -0.44
N GLU A 130 -9.80 -3.90 -0.64
CA GLU A 130 -9.87 -2.64 0.11
C GLU A 130 -9.93 -2.87 1.62
N SER A 131 -10.77 -3.80 2.09
CA SER A 131 -10.92 -4.11 3.51
C SER A 131 -9.66 -4.65 4.17
N GLN A 132 -8.71 -5.18 3.38
CA GLN A 132 -7.47 -5.77 3.86
C GLN A 132 -6.29 -4.79 3.84
N LEU A 133 -6.46 -3.61 3.22
CA LEU A 133 -5.41 -2.60 3.13
C LEU A 133 -5.12 -1.98 4.49
N VAL A 134 -3.84 -1.97 4.86
CA VAL A 134 -3.34 -1.17 6.00
C VAL A 134 -3.05 0.23 5.49
N LYS A 135 -3.59 1.25 6.16
CA LYS A 135 -3.55 2.64 5.69
C LYS A 135 -2.45 3.46 6.34
#